data_AF-A0AAU2VA90-F1
#
_entry.id   AF-A0AAU2VA90-F1
#
_cell.length_a   1.000
_cell.length_b   1.000
_cell.length_c   1.000
_cell.angle_alpha   90.00
_cell.angle_beta   90.00
_cell.angle_gamma   90.00
#
_symmetry.space_group_name_H-M   'P 1'
#
loop_
_entity.id
_entity.type
_entity.pdbx_description
1 polymer ?
#
loop_
_entity_poly.entity_id
_entity_poly.type
_entity_poly.pdbx_seq_one_letter_code
_entity_poly.pdbx_strand_id
1 'polypeptide(L)'
;MTTTDVSWDAGFEQLLTSVLPRVTGPLDPALDLKAVGLDSMATIELLVRLEDQYDVEIPEDKLTSATFATPGALWAVLSAQRTAAHA
;
A
#
# COMPACT_ATOMS: atom_id res chain seq x y z
N MET A 1 15.14 13.58 11.35
CA MET A 1 15.69 12.83 10.20
C MET A 1 14.48 12.50 9.33
N THR A 2 14.35 13.26 8.23
CA THR A 2 13.34 13.23 7.15
C THR A 2 12.03 12.45 7.35
N THR A 3 10.98 13.16 7.76
CA THR A 3 9.58 12.78 7.49
C THR A 3 9.37 12.88 5.98
N THR A 4 9.36 11.74 5.29
CA THR A 4 8.97 11.70 3.88
C THR A 4 7.49 12.04 3.81
N ASP A 5 7.16 13.22 3.28
CA ASP A 5 5.80 13.63 2.95
C ASP A 5 5.28 12.74 1.82
N VAL A 6 4.77 11.56 2.19
CA VAL A 6 4.04 10.72 1.25
C VAL A 6 2.59 11.17 1.34
N SER A 7 2.18 11.98 0.38
CA SER A 7 0.79 12.40 0.23
C SER A 7 -0.02 11.23 -0.33
N TRP A 8 -0.47 10.30 0.53
CA TRP A 8 -1.48 9.30 0.19
C TRP A 8 -2.90 9.79 0.50
N ASP A 9 -3.87 9.20 -0.19
CA ASP A 9 -5.28 9.52 -0.01
C ASP A 9 -5.85 8.84 1.24
N ALA A 10 -6.89 9.42 1.85
CA ALA A 10 -7.54 8.87 3.05
C ALA A 10 -8.07 7.44 2.83
N GLY A 11 -8.48 7.09 1.59
CA GLY A 11 -8.92 5.75 1.24
C GLY A 11 -7.80 4.70 1.33
N PHE A 12 -6.55 5.08 1.05
CA PHE A 12 -5.41 4.17 1.20
C PHE A 12 -5.14 3.86 2.67
N GLU A 13 -5.07 4.90 3.50
CA GLU A 13 -4.82 4.76 4.94
C GLU A 13 -5.92 3.93 5.63
N GLN A 14 -7.19 4.19 5.30
CA GLN A 14 -8.32 3.44 5.84
C GLN A 14 -8.30 1.96 5.41
N LEU A 15 -7.93 1.68 4.17
CA LEU A 15 -7.85 0.31 3.66
C LEU A 15 -6.70 -0.45 4.35
N LEU A 16 -5.52 0.17 4.47
CA LEU A 16 -4.37 -0.41 5.16
C LEU A 16 -4.64 -0.68 6.64
N THR A 17 -5.22 0.27 7.36
CA THR A 17 -5.60 0.10 8.77
C THR A 17 -6.73 -0.90 8.95
N SER A 18 -7.64 -1.02 7.97
CA SER A 18 -8.67 -2.08 7.95
C SER A 18 -8.08 -3.48 7.81
N VAL A 19 -7.05 -3.65 6.98
CA VAL A 19 -6.39 -4.96 6.77
C VAL A 19 -5.41 -5.26 7.91
N LEU A 20 -4.78 -4.23 8.49
CA LEU A 20 -3.76 -4.35 9.52
C LEU A 20 -4.26 -3.72 10.84
N PRO A 21 -5.07 -4.44 11.65
CA PRO A 21 -5.63 -3.91 12.88
C PRO A 21 -4.59 -3.58 13.97
N ARG A 22 -3.32 -4.00 13.78
CA ARG A 22 -2.21 -3.61 14.66
C ARG A 22 -1.76 -2.16 14.44
N VAL A 23 -2.09 -1.56 13.29
CA VAL A 23 -1.80 -0.15 13.01
C VAL A 23 -2.86 0.70 13.68
N THR A 24 -2.48 1.35 14.78
CA THR A 24 -3.40 2.12 15.65
C THR A 24 -3.10 3.62 15.67
N GLY A 25 -2.16 4.07 14.83
CA GLY A 25 -1.72 5.46 14.74
C GLY A 25 -1.55 5.91 13.29
N PRO A 26 -1.01 7.12 13.07
CA PRO A 26 -0.72 7.62 11.73
C PRO A 26 0.18 6.63 10.99
N LEU A 27 -0.15 6.38 9.72
CA LEU A 27 0.58 5.44 8.91
C LEU A 27 1.99 5.99 8.67
N ASP A 28 3.02 5.29 9.12
CA ASP A 28 4.40 5.73 8.84
C ASP A 28 4.82 5.19 7.46
N PRO A 29 5.35 6.03 6.55
CA PRO A 29 5.71 5.60 5.21
C PRO A 29 6.84 4.56 5.19
N ALA A 30 7.64 4.51 6.25
CA ALA A 30 8.71 3.53 6.48
C ALA A 30 8.29 2.42 7.45
N LEU A 31 7.00 2.33 7.81
CA LEU A 31 6.46 1.26 8.64
C LEU A 31 6.67 -0.09 7.95
N ASP A 32 7.21 -1.05 8.68
CA ASP A 32 7.38 -2.40 8.17
C ASP A 32 6.03 -3.14 8.21
N LEU A 33 5.42 -3.34 7.03
CA LEU A 33 4.11 -3.97 6.91
C LEU A 33 4.14 -5.42 7.38
N LYS A 34 5.24 -6.13 7.13
CA LYS A 34 5.40 -7.53 7.57
C LYS A 34 5.49 -7.62 9.08
N ALA A 35 6.19 -6.68 9.72
CA ALA A 35 6.28 -6.62 11.18
C ALA A 35 4.91 -6.41 11.86
N VAL A 36 4.01 -5.65 11.21
CA VAL A 36 2.66 -5.41 11.75
C VAL A 36 1.64 -6.49 11.38
N GLY A 37 2.02 -7.52 10.62
CA GLY A 37 1.18 -8.68 10.32
C GLY A 37 0.66 -8.75 8.89
N LEU A 38 1.34 -8.12 7.92
CA LEU A 38 1.06 -8.35 6.51
C LEU A 38 1.57 -9.74 6.08
N ASP A 39 0.70 -10.74 6.19
CA ASP A 39 0.93 -12.11 5.74
C ASP A 39 0.54 -12.30 4.25
N SER A 40 0.84 -13.47 3.67
CA SER A 40 0.53 -13.75 2.25
C SER A 40 -0.95 -13.56 1.90
N MET A 41 -1.88 -13.95 2.78
CA MET A 41 -3.32 -13.75 2.55
C MET A 41 -3.72 -12.28 2.64
N ALA A 42 -3.22 -11.57 3.66
CA ALA A 42 -3.47 -10.14 3.83
C ALA A 42 -2.87 -9.31 2.66
N THR A 43 -1.75 -9.77 2.10
CA THR A 43 -1.11 -9.15 0.92
C THR A 43 -2.01 -9.26 -0.31
N ILE A 44 -2.55 -10.44 -0.58
CA ILE A 44 -3.47 -10.67 -1.70
C ILE A 44 -4.77 -9.88 -1.50
N GLU A 45 -5.34 -9.88 -0.29
CA GLU A 45 -6.54 -9.09 0.02
C GLU A 45 -6.28 -7.59 -0.16
N LEU A 46 -5.18 -7.08 0.39
CA LEU A 46 -4.75 -5.69 0.25
C LEU A 46 -4.63 -5.31 -1.22
N LEU A 47 -4.00 -6.17 -2.02
CA LEU A 47 -3.84 -5.97 -3.46
C LEU A 47 -5.20 -5.84 -4.15
N VAL A 48 -6.07 -6.84 -4.01
CA VAL A 48 -7.39 -6.86 -4.67
C VAL A 48 -8.23 -5.64 -4.28
N ARG A 49 -8.21 -5.25 -3.01
CA ARG A 49 -8.96 -4.07 -2.54
C ARG A 49 -8.38 -2.77 -3.08
N LEU A 50 -7.06 -2.67 -3.26
CA LEU A 50 -6.43 -1.50 -3.87
C LEU A 50 -6.78 -1.40 -5.36
N GLU A 51 -6.68 -2.51 -6.09
CA GLU A 51 -7.04 -2.57 -7.50
C GLU A 51 -8.51 -2.20 -7.73
N ASP A 52 -9.42 -2.75 -6.92
CA ASP A 52 -10.86 -2.45 -6.95
C ASP A 52 -11.16 -0.99 -6.57
N GLN A 53 -10.55 -0.47 -5.49
CA GLN A 53 -10.83 0.89 -5.02
C GLN A 53 -10.30 1.98 -5.95
N TYR A 54 -9.17 1.72 -6.62
CA TYR A 54 -8.51 2.70 -7.49
C TYR A 54 -8.74 2.43 -8.98
N ASP A 55 -9.46 1.36 -9.34
CA ASP A 55 -9.69 0.91 -10.72
C ASP A 55 -8.37 0.77 -11.51
N VAL A 56 -7.38 0.13 -10.89
CA VAL A 56 -6.04 -0.09 -11.46
C VAL A 56 -5.66 -1.56 -11.42
N GLU A 57 -4.79 -1.97 -12.33
CA GLU A 57 -4.16 -3.29 -12.31
C GLU A 57 -2.67 -3.14 -11.92
N ILE A 58 -2.24 -3.86 -10.89
CA ILE A 58 -0.86 -3.88 -10.43
C ILE A 58 -0.20 -5.18 -10.93
N PRO A 59 0.72 -5.09 -11.91
CA PRO A 59 1.33 -6.27 -12.49
C PRO A 59 2.17 -7.04 -11.46
N GLU A 60 2.18 -8.37 -11.57
CA GLU A 60 2.91 -9.28 -10.69
C GLU A 60 4.43 -8.98 -10.58
N ASP A 61 5.04 -8.42 -11.63
CA ASP A 61 6.42 -7.92 -11.64
C ASP A 61 6.69 -6.86 -10.56
N LYS A 62 5.66 -6.07 -10.21
CA LYS A 62 5.73 -5.03 -9.17
C LYS A 62 5.39 -5.58 -7.80
N LEU A 63 4.87 -6.80 -7.69
CA LEU A 63 4.49 -7.44 -6.43
C LEU A 63 5.70 -8.07 -5.74
N THR A 64 6.66 -7.22 -5.42
CA THR A 64 7.90 -7.64 -4.78
C THR A 64 7.82 -7.50 -3.27
N SER A 65 8.69 -8.23 -2.58
CA SER A 65 8.87 -8.08 -1.13
C SER A 65 9.27 -6.68 -0.71
N ALA A 66 9.84 -5.85 -1.60
CA ALA A 66 10.14 -4.44 -1.36
C ALA A 66 8.89 -3.55 -1.47
N THR A 67 8.01 -3.82 -2.43
CA THR A 67 6.72 -3.11 -2.59
C THR A 67 5.84 -3.28 -1.36
N PHE A 68 5.79 -4.51 -0.83
CA PHE A 68 5.07 -4.84 0.39
C PHE A 68 5.90 -4.69 1.67
N ALA A 69 7.11 -4.13 1.59
CA ALA A 69 7.92 -3.87 2.78
C ALA A 69 7.32 -2.72 3.57
N THR A 70 6.91 -1.65 2.88
CA THR A 70 6.47 -0.41 3.50
C THR A 70 5.27 0.21 2.76
N PRO A 71 4.39 0.96 3.44
CA PRO A 71 3.28 1.62 2.78
C PRO A 71 3.73 2.63 1.73
N GLY A 72 4.84 3.33 1.97
CA GLY A 72 5.38 4.31 1.02
C GLY A 72 5.77 3.65 -0.32
N ALA A 73 6.38 2.47 -0.28
CA ALA A 73 6.72 1.72 -1.48
C ALA A 73 5.47 1.25 -2.24
N LEU A 74 4.46 0.74 -1.52
CA LEU A 74 3.19 0.32 -2.09
C LEU A 74 2.44 1.49 -2.75
N TRP A 75 2.38 2.64 -2.08
CA TRP A 75 1.74 3.85 -2.60
C TRP A 75 2.42 4.37 -3.86
N ALA A 76 3.76 4.32 -3.92
CA ALA A 76 4.52 4.75 -5.09
C ALA A 76 4.17 3.90 -6.33
N VAL A 77 4.08 2.58 -6.17
CA VAL A 77 3.67 1.66 -7.25
C VAL A 77 2.23 1.95 -7.68
N LEU A 78 1.31 2.04 -6.73
CA LEU A 78 -0.10 2.32 -7.00
C LEU A 78 -0.29 3.65 -7.75
N SER A 79 0.39 4.70 -7.31
CA SER A 79 0.33 6.03 -7.94
C SER A 79 0.86 6.01 -9.37
N ALA A 80 1.91 5.24 -9.63
CA ALA A 80 2.44 5.06 -10.98
C ALA A 80 1.44 4.34 -11.88
N GLN A 81 0.80 3.27 -11.38
CA GLN A 81 -0.23 2.53 -12.14
C GLN A 81 -1.45 3.40 -12.43
N ARG A 82 -1.93 4.18 -11.45
CA ARG A 82 -3.04 5.13 -11.63
C ARG A 82 -2.72 6.18 -12.69
N THR A 83 -1.48 6.65 -12.76
CA THR A 83 -1.09 7.60 -13.81
C THR A 83 -1.06 6.93 -15.19
N ALA A 84 -0.61 5.68 -15.28
CA ALA A 84 -0.53 4.94 -16.54
C ALA A 84 -1.91 4.50 -17.08
N ALA A 85 -2.85 4.13 -16.20
CA ALA A 85 -4.20 3.71 -16.59
C ALA A 85 -5.06 4.85 -17.15
N HIS A 86 -4.78 6.09 -16.73
CA HIS A 86 -5.52 7.29 -17.13
C HIS A 86 -4.84 8.09 -18.27
N ALA A 87 -3.74 7.60 -18.83
CA ALA A 87 -2.99 8.24 -19.93
C ALA A 87 -3.44 7.71 -21.30
#